data_AF-A0A077ZND3-F1
#
_entry.id   AF-A0A077ZND3-F1
#
_cell.length_a   1.000
_cell.length_b   1.000
_cell.length_c   1.000
_cell.angle_alpha   90.00
_cell.angle_beta   90.00
_cell.angle_gamma   90.00
#
_symmetry.space_group_name_H-M   'P 1'
#
loop_
_entity.id
_entity.type
_entity.pdbx_description
1 polymer ?
#
loop_
_entity_poly.entity_id
_entity_poly.type
_entity_poly.pdbx_seq_one_letter_code
_entity_poly.pdbx_strand_id
1 'polypeptide(L)'
;MRDLEMLQIKPDMWSRTSDYFEQILGYCELLLANGQAYVDDTDPELMKQEREQRRPLKCRDNDVEKNKRLFDKMKRGTELGLRCCVRMKMNMASDNGCLRDPTIYRCKAEEHVRTKGKYK
;
A
#
# COMPACT_ATOMS: atom_id res chain seq x y z
N MET A 1 -15.19 21.32 8.44
CA MET A 1 -16.59 21.36 8.91
C MET A 1 -17.16 22.75 8.73
N ARG A 2 -16.60 23.76 9.42
CA ARG A 2 -17.09 25.15 9.34
C ARG A 2 -17.21 25.69 7.90
N ASP A 3 -16.22 25.45 7.04
CA ASP A 3 -16.28 25.93 5.65
C ASP A 3 -17.40 25.27 4.83
N LEU A 4 -17.65 23.97 5.06
CA LEU A 4 -18.73 23.24 4.38
C LEU A 4 -20.11 23.73 4.84
N GLU A 5 -20.25 24.05 6.14
CA GLU A 5 -21.46 24.67 6.68
C GLU A 5 -21.70 26.06 6.09
N MET A 6 -20.66 26.88 5.90
CA MET A 6 -20.79 28.19 5.24
C MET A 6 -21.27 28.06 3.79
N LEU A 7 -20.83 27.03 3.09
CA LEU A 7 -21.29 26.71 1.74
C LEU A 7 -22.65 25.98 1.72
N GLN A 8 -23.28 25.78 2.88
CA GLN A 8 -24.54 25.06 3.05
C GLN A 8 -24.50 23.62 2.53
N ILE A 9 -23.30 23.02 2.47
CA ILE A 9 -23.12 21.63 2.08
C ILE A 9 -23.43 20.76 3.31
N LYS A 10 -24.53 20.01 3.23
CA LYS A 10 -24.97 19.05 4.25
C LYS A 10 -24.82 17.63 3.70
N PRO A 11 -23.71 16.94 3.97
CA PRO A 11 -23.55 15.56 3.52
C PRO A 11 -24.46 14.62 4.32
N ASP A 12 -24.99 13.59 3.66
CA ASP A 12 -25.81 12.56 4.30
C ASP A 12 -25.03 11.75 5.34
N MET A 13 -23.73 11.54 5.10
CA MET A 13 -22.85 10.78 5.98
C MET A 13 -21.46 11.40 6.06
N TRP A 14 -20.97 11.54 7.28
CA TRP A 14 -19.56 11.80 7.56
C TRP A 14 -18.83 10.48 7.74
N SER A 15 -17.80 10.25 6.94
CA SER A 15 -16.89 9.13 7.13
C SER A 15 -15.45 9.58 7.02
N ARG A 16 -14.53 8.75 7.53
CA ARG A 16 -13.10 8.94 7.31
C ARG A 16 -12.52 7.64 6.81
N THR A 17 -11.56 7.71 5.90
CA THR A 17 -10.90 6.52 5.34
C THR A 17 -10.31 5.60 6.41
N SER A 18 -9.87 6.18 7.54
CA SER A 18 -9.36 5.42 8.69
C SER A 18 -10.38 4.53 9.39
N ASP A 19 -11.68 4.81 9.25
CA ASP A 19 -12.74 3.93 9.75
C ASP A 19 -12.77 2.59 8.97
N TYR A 20 -12.17 2.55 7.77
CA TYR A 20 -12.14 1.39 6.87
C TYR A 20 -10.77 0.73 6.76
N PHE A 21 -9.77 1.11 7.57
CA PHE A 21 -8.41 0.55 7.47
C PHE A 21 -8.37 -0.97 7.64
N GLU A 22 -9.21 -1.53 8.50
CA GLU A 22 -9.30 -2.98 8.68
C GLU A 22 -9.77 -3.69 7.41
N GLN A 23 -10.79 -3.13 6.73
CA GLN A 23 -11.28 -3.67 5.45
C GLN A 23 -10.24 -3.51 4.34
N ILE A 24 -9.57 -2.35 4.27
CA ILE A 24 -8.51 -2.08 3.29
C ILE A 24 -7.33 -3.06 3.48
N LEU A 25 -6.94 -3.33 4.73
CA LEU A 25 -5.93 -4.32 5.06
C LEU A 25 -6.36 -5.73 4.65
N GLY A 26 -7.62 -6.10 4.93
CA GLY A 26 -8.17 -7.39 4.49
C GLY A 26 -8.13 -7.57 2.97
N TYR A 27 -8.43 -6.52 2.20
CA TYR A 27 -8.27 -6.56 0.74
C TYR A 27 -6.81 -6.70 0.29
N CYS A 28 -5.88 -6.04 0.99
CA CYS A 28 -4.45 -6.19 0.73
C CYS A 28 -3.98 -7.64 0.94
N GLU A 29 -4.44 -8.28 2.02
CA GLU A 29 -4.16 -9.70 2.30
C GLU A 29 -4.75 -10.62 1.24
N LEU A 30 -5.98 -10.36 0.79
CA LEU A 30 -6.63 -11.12 -0.27
C LEU A 30 -5.86 -11.00 -1.60
N LEU A 31 -5.43 -9.80 -1.98
CA LEU A 31 -4.64 -9.57 -3.20
C LEU A 31 -3.29 -10.29 -3.15
N LEU A 32 -2.62 -10.29 -1.99
CA LEU A 32 -1.38 -11.04 -1.78
C LEU A 32 -1.60 -12.55 -1.86
N ALA A 33 -2.68 -13.05 -1.25
CA ALA A 33 -3.06 -14.47 -1.28
C ALA A 33 -3.38 -14.95 -2.71
N ASN A 34 -4.03 -14.11 -3.52
CA ASN A 34 -4.35 -14.40 -4.91
C ASN A 34 -3.17 -14.19 -5.88
N GLY A 35 -1.99 -13.81 -5.38
CA GLY A 35 -0.82 -13.52 -6.21
C GLY A 35 -0.96 -12.26 -7.09
N GLN A 36 -1.99 -11.44 -6.85
CA GLN A 36 -2.26 -10.18 -7.56
C GLN A 36 -1.51 -8.99 -6.98
N ALA A 37 -0.82 -9.18 -5.85
CA ALA A 37 0.10 -8.22 -5.26
C ALA A 37 1.37 -8.94 -4.77
N TYR A 38 2.42 -8.17 -4.52
CA TYR A 38 3.66 -8.65 -3.92
C TYR A 38 4.24 -7.60 -2.98
N VAL A 39 5.12 -8.05 -2.09
CA VAL A 39 5.89 -7.16 -1.22
C VAL A 39 7.24 -6.89 -1.89
N ASP A 40 7.57 -5.61 -2.02
CA ASP A 40 8.79 -5.11 -2.63
C ASP A 40 9.67 -4.48 -1.55
N ASP A 41 10.85 -5.07 -1.34
CA ASP A 41 11.92 -4.62 -0.43
C ASP A 41 13.09 -3.96 -1.17
N THR A 42 12.92 -3.65 -2.47
CA THR A 42 13.89 -2.91 -3.27
C THR A 42 14.06 -1.49 -2.74
N ASP A 43 15.28 -0.95 -2.81
CA ASP A 43 15.54 0.44 -2.47
C ASP A 43 14.62 1.39 -3.26
N PRO A 44 14.01 2.41 -2.63
CA PRO A 44 13.06 3.31 -3.30
C PRO A 44 13.60 3.99 -4.57
N GLU A 45 14.89 4.33 -4.61
CA GLU A 45 15.49 5.00 -5.77
C GLU A 45 15.68 4.01 -6.92
N LEU A 46 16.19 2.80 -6.62
CA LEU A 46 16.30 1.73 -7.61
C LEU A 46 14.91 1.33 -8.14
N MET A 47 13.92 1.22 -7.26
CA MET A 47 12.53 0.90 -7.60
C MET A 47 11.92 1.93 -8.58
N LYS A 48 12.23 3.22 -8.37
CA LYS A 48 11.79 4.30 -9.26
C LYS A 48 12.47 4.19 -10.63
N GLN A 49 13.79 3.97 -10.66
CA GLN A 49 14.53 3.79 -11.91
C GLN A 49 14.04 2.59 -12.72
N GLU A 50 13.80 1.44 -12.07
CA GLU A 50 13.29 0.24 -12.75
C GLU A 50 11.87 0.45 -13.33
N ARG A 51 10.99 1.22 -12.65
CA ARG A 51 9.68 1.62 -13.20
C ARG A 51 9.79 2.54 -14.41
N GLU A 52 10.70 3.49 -14.38
CA GLU A 52 10.93 4.41 -15.49
C GLU A 52 11.44 3.64 -16.71
N GLN A 53 12.31 2.66 -16.49
CA GLN A 53 12.89 1.80 -17.52
C GLN A 53 12.01 0.60 -17.90
N ARG A 54 10.80 0.48 -17.34
CA ARG A 54 9.84 -0.62 -17.60
C ARG A 54 10.44 -2.02 -17.34
N ARG A 55 11.43 -2.14 -16.45
CA ARG A 55 12.05 -3.42 -16.10
C ARG A 55 11.24 -4.12 -15.00
N PRO A 56 10.91 -5.41 -15.14
CA PRO A 56 10.22 -6.14 -14.09
C PRO A 56 11.10 -6.26 -12.85
N LEU A 57 10.50 -6.02 -11.68
CA LEU A 57 11.18 -6.05 -10.39
C LEU A 57 11.44 -7.49 -9.94
N LYS A 58 12.59 -7.76 -9.32
CA LYS A 58 12.94 -9.10 -8.79
C LYS A 58 11.89 -9.63 -7.81
N CYS A 59 11.27 -8.73 -7.03
CA CYS A 59 10.27 -9.05 -6.03
C CYS A 59 8.91 -9.44 -6.62
N ARG A 60 8.66 -9.13 -7.90
CA ARG A 60 7.38 -9.37 -8.58
C ARG A 60 7.04 -10.86 -8.67
N ASP A 61 8.06 -11.71 -8.77
CA ASP A 61 7.93 -13.17 -8.88
C ASP A 61 8.13 -13.88 -7.52
N ASN A 62 8.11 -13.14 -6.41
CA ASN A 62 8.08 -13.74 -5.08
C ASN A 62 6.87 -14.66 -4.92
N ASP A 63 7.09 -15.81 -4.28
CA ASP A 63 6.03 -16.72 -3.86
C ASP A 63 5.05 -16.05 -2.87
N VAL A 64 3.79 -16.51 -2.90
CA VAL A 64 2.71 -16.01 -2.02
C VAL A 64 3.10 -16.10 -0.55
N GLU A 65 3.73 -17.18 -0.09
CA GLU A 65 4.11 -17.35 1.31
C GLU A 65 5.23 -16.38 1.72
N LYS A 66 6.18 -16.11 0.82
CA LYS A 66 7.21 -15.08 1.06
C LYS A 66 6.56 -13.70 1.20
N ASN A 67 5.61 -13.37 0.33
CA ASN A 67 4.89 -12.11 0.38
C ASN A 67 4.07 -11.96 1.68
N LYS A 68 3.34 -12.99 2.11
CA LYS A 68 2.60 -12.99 3.38
C LYS A 68 3.52 -12.76 4.58
N ARG A 69 4.66 -13.45 4.63
CA ARG A 69 5.65 -13.29 5.72
C ARG A 69 6.24 -11.87 5.76
N LEU A 70 6.53 -11.28 4.61
CA LEU A 70 7.01 -9.90 4.54
C LEU A 70 5.90 -8.92 4.95
N PHE A 71 4.67 -9.14 4.51
CA PHE A 71 3.53 -8.29 4.88
C PHE A 71 3.25 -8.33 6.38
N ASP A 72 3.37 -9.48 7.02
CA ASP A 72 3.26 -9.59 8.49
C ASP A 72 4.36 -8.81 9.23
N LYS A 73 5.57 -8.75 8.68
CA LYS A 73 6.65 -7.89 9.19
C LYS A 73 6.36 -6.41 9.01
N MET A 74 5.64 -6.03 7.95
CA MET A 74 5.14 -4.66 7.73
C MET A 74 4.08 -4.29 8.77
N LYS A 75 3.07 -5.15 8.98
CA LYS A 75 2.02 -4.91 9.99
C LYS A 75 2.59 -4.74 11.40
N ARG A 76 3.67 -5.45 11.73
CA ARG A 76 4.39 -5.32 13.00
C ARG A 76 5.34 -4.12 13.09
N GLY A 77 5.59 -3.40 11.99
CA GLY A 77 6.49 -2.26 11.96
C GLY A 77 7.95 -2.60 12.23
N THR A 78 8.40 -3.80 11.86
CA THR A 78 9.82 -4.19 11.98
C THR A 78 10.72 -3.37 11.04
N GLU A 79 12.04 -3.31 11.29
CA GLU A 79 12.98 -2.59 10.41
C GLU A 79 12.93 -3.04 8.94
N LEU A 80 12.70 -4.34 8.69
CA LEU A 80 12.49 -4.82 7.33
C LEU A 80 11.14 -4.34 6.80
N GLY A 81 10.08 -4.42 7.61
CA GLY A 81 8.74 -3.99 7.24
C GLY A 81 8.65 -2.50 6.87
N LEU A 82 9.37 -1.63 7.60
CA LEU A 82 9.45 -0.19 7.32
C LEU A 82 10.10 0.14 5.97
N ARG A 83 10.97 -0.75 5.47
CA ARG A 83 11.60 -0.62 4.14
C ARG A 83 10.77 -1.23 3.01
N CYS A 84 9.78 -2.06 3.34
CA CYS A 84 8.95 -2.73 2.36
C CYS A 84 7.79 -1.84 1.90
N CYS A 85 7.26 -2.14 0.72
CA CYS A 85 5.95 -1.68 0.29
C CYS A 85 5.16 -2.79 -0.40
N VAL A 86 3.83 -2.72 -0.41
CA VAL A 86 3.00 -3.65 -1.17
C VAL A 86 2.66 -3.03 -2.50
N ARG A 87 2.87 -3.77 -3.59
CA ARG A 87 2.61 -3.34 -4.96
C ARG A 87 1.65 -4.29 -5.65
N MET A 88 0.72 -3.73 -6.40
CA MET A 88 -0.23 -4.50 -7.19
C MET A 88 0.45 -4.99 -8.46
N LYS A 89 0.27 -6.27 -8.83
CA LYS A 89 0.77 -6.82 -10.11
C LYS A 89 -0.17 -6.37 -11.22
N MET A 90 0.30 -5.41 -12.00
CA MET A 90 -0.37 -4.93 -13.19
C MET A 90 0.57 -5.08 -14.39
N ASN A 91 0.78 -4.01 -15.15
CA ASN A 91 1.56 -4.04 -16.37
C ASN A 91 2.72 -3.04 -16.30
N MET A 92 3.93 -3.55 -16.07
CA MET A 92 5.16 -2.75 -16.05
C MET A 92 5.51 -2.13 -17.41
N ALA A 93 5.00 -2.69 -18.52
CA ALA A 93 5.22 -2.17 -19.87
C ALA A 93 4.18 -1.10 -20.28
N SER A 94 3.16 -0.84 -19.46
CA SER A 94 2.11 0.14 -19.77
C SER A 94 2.66 1.53 -20.05
N ASP A 95 2.12 2.21 -21.06
CA ASP A 95 2.45 3.62 -21.31
C ASP A 95 1.91 4.53 -20.20
N ASN A 96 0.80 4.15 -19.57
CA ASN A 96 0.35 4.79 -18.34
C ASN A 96 1.24 4.36 -17.16
N GLY A 97 2.10 5.27 -16.71
CA GLY A 97 3.00 5.07 -15.57
C GLY A 97 2.29 4.66 -14.29
N CYS A 98 1.03 5.08 -14.07
CA CYS A 98 0.25 4.72 -12.88
C CYS A 98 -0.11 3.23 -12.82
N LEU A 99 -0.18 2.54 -13.98
CA LEU A 99 -0.47 1.11 -14.07
C LEU A 99 0.78 0.23 -13.95
N ARG A 100 1.98 0.83 -13.83
CA ARG A 100 3.25 0.11 -13.64
C ARG A 100 3.42 -0.30 -12.18
N ASP A 101 2.69 -1.33 -11.79
CA ASP A 101 2.68 -1.91 -10.45
C ASP A 101 2.62 -0.86 -9.32
N PRO A 102 1.50 -0.12 -9.15
CA PRO A 102 1.41 0.93 -8.15
C PRO A 102 1.48 0.36 -6.73
N THR A 103 2.01 1.19 -5.82
CA THR A 103 2.06 0.90 -4.40
C THR A 103 0.67 1.06 -3.78
N ILE A 104 0.20 0.03 -3.08
CA ILE A 104 -1.10 0.02 -2.40
C ILE A 104 -0.97 0.09 -0.88
N TYR A 105 0.18 -0.26 -0.31
CA TYR A 105 0.45 -0.18 1.13
C TYR A 105 1.90 0.21 1.41
N ARG A 106 2.11 1.05 2.42
CA ARG A 106 3.41 1.44 2.96
C ARG A 106 3.36 1.40 4.47
N CYS A 107 4.45 0.95 5.08
CA CYS A 107 4.63 1.01 6.52
C CYS A 107 5.19 2.39 6.93
N LYS A 108 4.60 3.02 7.94
CA LYS A 108 5.01 4.27 8.57
C LYS A 108 5.03 4.10 10.10
N ALA A 109 6.14 4.48 10.72
CA ALA A 109 6.26 4.43 12.17
C ALA A 109 5.40 5.47 12.93
N GLU A 110 4.89 6.48 12.22
CA GLU A 110 4.11 7.59 12.78
C GLU A 110 2.71 7.14 13.24
N GLU A 111 2.23 7.73 14.34
CA GLU A 111 0.89 7.46 14.84
C GLU A 111 -0.18 8.23 14.07
N HIS A 112 -1.30 7.56 13.80
CA HIS A 112 -2.44 8.20 13.15
C HIS A 112 -3.35 8.87 14.19
N VAL A 113 -3.80 10.09 13.91
CA VAL A 113 -4.57 10.95 14.85
C VAL A 113 -5.79 10.28 15.48
N ARG A 114 -6.47 9.33 14.79
CA ARG A 114 -7.65 8.62 15.32
C ARG A 114 -7.36 7.19 15.76
N THR A 115 -6.51 6.48 15.05
CA THR A 115 -6.26 5.04 15.28
C THR A 115 -4.99 4.81 16.11
N LYS A 116 -4.31 5.89 16.51
CA LYS A 116 -3.07 5.89 17.29
C LYS A 116 -2.05 4.94 16.65
N GLY A 117 -1.33 4.16 17.46
CA GLY A 117 -0.40 3.13 17.01
C GLY A 117 -1.01 1.79 16.57
N LYS A 118 -2.35 1.66 16.36
CA LYS A 118 -2.97 0.38 15.93
C LYS A 118 -2.43 -0.12 14.60
N TYR A 119 -2.15 0.79 13.67
CA TYR A 119 -1.62 0.46 12.35
C TYR A 119 -0.22 1.03 12.22
N LYS A 120 0.66 0.24 11.59
CA LYS A 120 2.05 0.57 11.27
C LYS A 120 2.23 0.64 9.77
#